data_AF-A0A1W9P7Y6-F1
#
_entry.id   AF-A0A1W9P7Y6-F1
#
_cell.length_a   1.000
_cell.length_b   1.000
_cell.length_c   1.000
_cell.angle_alpha   90.00
_cell.angle_beta   90.00
_cell.angle_gamma   90.00
#
_symmetry.space_group_name_H-M   'P 1'
#
loop_
_entity.id
_entity.type
_entity.pdbx_description
1 polymer ?
#
loop_
_entity_poly.entity_id
_entity_poly.type
_entity_poly.pdbx_seq_one_letter_code
_entity_poly.pdbx_strand_id
1 'polypeptide(L)'
;MFIWVFHRISGLLLIVLLSLKFTTSFFLMTKNQKPDWALLLHTNPLSDTLLIIAGVFHAFYGLRTIIIDLGVKKEKLLFWLSTILAAFVSGALIIIYFTRDY
;
A
#
# COMPACT_ATOMS: atom_id res chain seq x y z
N MET A 1 -5.02 -12.76 15.95
CA MET A 1 -5.09 -13.50 14.68
C MET A 1 -5.30 -12.59 13.47
N PHE A 2 -6.26 -11.66 13.46
CA PHE A 2 -6.54 -10.79 12.30
C PHE A 2 -5.32 -10.06 11.71
N ILE A 3 -4.54 -9.35 12.54
CA ILE A 3 -3.36 -8.58 12.08
C ILE A 3 -2.39 -9.46 11.30
N TRP A 4 -2.13 -10.67 11.80
CA TRP A 4 -1.23 -11.62 11.16
C TRP A 4 -1.75 -12.06 9.79
N VAL A 5 -3.04 -12.43 9.70
CA VAL A 5 -3.68 -12.82 8.43
C VAL A 5 -3.64 -11.64 7.45
N PHE A 6 -4.05 -10.46 7.89
CA PHE A 6 -4.06 -9.25 7.08
C PHE A 6 -2.67 -8.91 6.56
N HIS A 7 -1.64 -8.95 7.42
CA HIS A 7 -0.27 -8.63 7.03
C HIS A 7 0.29 -9.59 5.96
N ARG A 8 -0.06 -10.89 6.03
CA ARG A 8 0.30 -11.88 5.00
C ARG A 8 -0.44 -11.64 3.68
N ILE A 9 -1.75 -11.47 3.72
CA ILE A 9 -2.57 -11.27 2.52
C ILE A 9 -2.19 -9.96 1.83
N SER A 10 -2.03 -8.87 2.58
CA SER A 10 -1.55 -7.59 2.04
C SER A 10 -0.16 -7.70 1.43
N GLY A 11 0.75 -8.46 2.04
CA GLY A 11 2.07 -8.72 1.45
C GLY A 11 2.01 -9.43 0.10
N LEU A 12 1.18 -10.47 -0.02
CA LEU A 12 0.97 -11.16 -1.30
C LEU A 12 0.33 -10.25 -2.35
N LEU A 13 -0.65 -9.44 -1.96
CA LEU A 13 -1.28 -8.47 -2.85
C LEU A 13 -0.27 -7.43 -3.34
N LEU A 14 0.60 -6.93 -2.46
CA LEU A 14 1.65 -5.98 -2.81
C LEU A 14 2.66 -6.58 -3.78
N ILE A 15 3.08 -7.84 -3.57
CA ILE A 15 3.98 -8.53 -4.51
C ILE A 15 3.38 -8.52 -5.92
N VAL A 16 2.10 -8.87 -6.07
CA VAL A 16 1.43 -8.91 -7.37
C VAL A 16 1.29 -7.51 -7.97
N LEU A 17 0.71 -6.56 -7.24
CA LEU A 17 0.40 -5.23 -7.77
C LEU A 17 1.66 -4.42 -8.06
N LEU A 18 2.66 -4.45 -7.17
CA LEU A 18 3.92 -3.72 -7.40
C LEU A 18 4.72 -4.34 -8.54
N SER A 19 4.81 -5.68 -8.63
CA SER A 19 5.50 -6.32 -9.76
C SER A 19 4.87 -5.95 -11.10
N LEU A 20 3.54 -5.91 -11.14
CA LEU A 20 2.80 -5.48 -12.32
C LEU A 20 3.07 -4.00 -12.66
N LYS A 21 2.96 -3.09 -11.68
CA LYS A 21 3.22 -1.66 -11.88
C LYS A 21 4.67 -1.38 -12.29
N PHE A 22 5.64 -2.02 -11.63
CA PHE A 22 7.07 -1.83 -11.95
C PHE A 22 7.40 -2.36 -13.34
N THR A 23 6.96 -3.57 -13.69
CA THR A 23 7.22 -4.14 -15.03
C THR A 23 6.57 -3.30 -16.12
N THR A 24 5.35 -2.81 -15.90
CA THR A 24 4.64 -2.01 -16.91
C THR A 24 5.12 -0.55 -16.96
N SER A 25 5.83 -0.06 -15.93
CA SER A 25 6.41 1.28 -15.93
C SER A 25 7.46 1.48 -17.03
N PHE A 26 8.18 0.42 -17.44
CA PHE A 26 9.16 0.48 -18.53
C PHE A 26 8.53 0.92 -19.86
N PHE A 27 7.26 0.59 -20.10
CA PHE A 27 6.51 1.01 -21.29
C PHE A 27 6.11 2.50 -21.25
N LEU A 28 6.07 3.10 -20.06
CA LEU A 28 5.77 4.52 -19.86
C LEU A 28 7.02 5.42 -19.96
N MET A 29 8.23 4.85 -19.95
CA MET A 29 9.50 5.57 -20.03
C MET A 29 9.95 5.86 -21.48
N THR A 30 9.15 5.48 -22.48
CA THR A 30 9.51 5.69 -23.89
C THR A 30 9.30 7.15 -24.32
N LYS A 31 10.10 7.63 -25.28
CA LYS A 31 9.93 8.97 -25.89
C LYS A 31 8.76 9.04 -26.88
N ASN A 32 8.26 7.89 -27.30
CA ASN A 32 7.17 7.76 -28.26
C ASN A 32 5.81 7.75 -27.53
N GLN A 33 4.73 7.61 -28.28
CA GLN A 33 3.40 7.42 -27.70
C GLN A 33 3.38 6.23 -26.73
N LYS A 34 2.85 6.46 -25.53
CA LYS A 34 2.73 5.45 -24.48
C LYS A 34 1.57 4.50 -24.82
N PRO A 35 1.70 3.18 -24.61
CA PRO A 35 0.60 2.27 -24.87
C PRO A 35 -0.59 2.53 -23.94
N ASP A 36 -1.80 2.60 -24.51
CA ASP A 36 -3.02 2.92 -23.75
C ASP A 36 -3.29 1.93 -22.61
N TRP A 37 -3.00 0.63 -22.82
CA TRP A 37 -3.17 -0.39 -21.79
C TRP A 37 -2.25 -0.17 -20.58
N ALA A 38 -1.02 0.33 -20.81
CA ALA A 38 -0.09 0.62 -19.73
C ALA A 38 -0.54 1.87 -18.97
N LEU A 39 -1.02 2.88 -19.71
CA LEU A 39 -1.59 4.09 -19.11
C LEU A 39 -2.81 3.73 -18.25
N LEU A 40 -3.77 2.98 -18.80
CA LEU A 40 -4.99 2.54 -18.10
C LEU A 40 -4.68 1.77 -16.82
N LEU A 41 -3.69 0.86 -16.86
CA LEU A 41 -3.25 0.15 -15.67
C LEU A 41 -2.68 1.11 -14.63
N HIS A 42 -1.86 2.09 -15.04
CA HIS A 42 -1.22 3.05 -14.15
C HIS A 42 -2.16 4.14 -13.62
N THR A 43 -3.28 4.38 -14.29
CA THR A 43 -4.33 5.31 -13.86
C THR A 43 -5.57 4.60 -13.33
N ASN A 44 -5.50 3.30 -13.04
CA ASN A 44 -6.63 2.54 -12.55
C ASN A 44 -6.88 2.82 -11.06
N PRO A 45 -7.98 3.51 -10.69
CA PRO A 45 -8.22 3.97 -9.32
C PRO A 45 -8.42 2.82 -8.33
N LEU A 46 -8.93 1.67 -8.78
CA LEU A 46 -9.07 0.49 -7.93
C LEU A 46 -7.70 -0.05 -7.53
N SER A 47 -6.80 -0.25 -8.51
CA SER A 47 -5.45 -0.76 -8.25
C SER A 47 -4.64 0.18 -7.35
N ASP A 48 -4.77 1.49 -7.55
CA ASP A 48 -4.03 2.50 -6.80
C ASP A 48 -4.56 2.62 -5.36
N THR A 49 -5.88 2.58 -5.18
CA THR A 49 -6.49 2.57 -3.85
C THR A 49 -6.09 1.31 -3.07
N LEU A 50 -6.08 0.14 -3.73
CA LEU A 50 -5.60 -1.10 -3.13
C LEU A 50 -4.13 -1.02 -2.74
N LEU A 51 -3.28 -0.45 -3.59
CA LEU A 51 -1.85 -0.23 -3.29
C LEU A 51 -1.66 0.69 -2.08
N ILE A 52 -2.42 1.79 -2.00
CA ILE A 52 -2.35 2.73 -0.86
C ILE A 52 -2.73 1.99 0.44
N ILE A 53 -3.90 1.36 0.48
CA ILE A 53 -4.39 0.69 1.69
C ILE A 53 -3.46 -0.47 2.07
N ALA A 54 -3.16 -1.36 1.13
CA ALA A 54 -2.32 -2.52 1.39
C ALA A 54 -0.91 -2.09 1.81
N GLY A 55 -0.30 -1.12 1.13
CA GLY A 55 1.06 -0.64 1.40
C GLY A 55 1.18 -0.03 2.79
N VAL A 56 0.28 0.90 3.12
CA VAL A 56 0.30 1.61 4.41
C VAL A 56 0.04 0.63 5.56
N PHE A 57 -1.03 -0.15 5.51
CA PHE A 57 -1.32 -1.10 6.60
C PHE A 57 -0.26 -2.20 6.73
N HIS A 58 0.28 -2.70 5.62
CA HIS A 58 1.36 -3.69 5.65
C HIS A 58 2.59 -3.13 6.36
N ALA A 59 2.99 -1.89 6.04
CA ALA A 59 4.12 -1.23 6.67
C ALA A 59 3.92 -1.04 8.18
N PHE A 60 2.79 -0.46 8.61
CA PHE A 60 2.53 -0.22 10.04
C PHE A 60 2.42 -1.51 10.85
N TYR A 61 1.77 -2.55 10.32
CA TYR A 61 1.72 -3.85 10.99
C TYR A 61 3.08 -4.58 10.98
N GLY A 62 3.90 -4.39 9.95
CA GLY A 62 5.29 -4.85 9.93
C GLY A 62 6.13 -4.18 11.01
N LEU A 63 6.05 -2.85 11.12
CA LEU A 63 6.71 -2.09 12.20
C LEU A 63 6.26 -2.55 13.58
N ARG A 64 4.95 -2.78 13.77
CA ARG A 64 4.44 -3.35 15.03
C ARG A 64 5.14 -4.66 15.37
N THR A 65 5.26 -5.57 14.41
CA THR A 65 5.93 -6.87 14.62
C THR A 65 7.38 -6.66 15.02
N ILE A 66 8.13 -5.82 14.30
CA ILE A 66 9.52 -5.48 14.62
C ILE A 66 9.64 -4.93 16.05
N ILE A 67 8.76 -4.00 16.45
CA ILE A 67 8.80 -3.40 17.79
C ILE A 67 8.52 -4.43 18.90
N ILE A 68 7.62 -5.38 18.65
CA ILE A 68 7.33 -6.47 19.59
C ILE A 68 8.52 -7.42 19.68
N ASP A 69 9.13 -7.77 18.54
CA ASP A 69 10.29 -8.67 18.47
C ASP A 69 11.51 -8.06 19.18
N LEU A 70 11.62 -6.72 19.20
CA LEU A 70 12.61 -5.97 19.98
C LEU A 70 12.30 -5.90 21.50
N GLY A 71 11.23 -6.54 21.97
CA GLY A 71 10.94 -6.74 23.38
C GLY A 71 9.85 -5.84 23.97
N VAL A 72 9.18 -5.00 23.18
CA VAL A 72 8.08 -4.16 23.68
C VAL A 72 6.82 -5.01 23.91
N LYS A 73 6.44 -5.21 25.18
CA LYS A 73 5.30 -6.05 25.58
C LYS A 73 3.94 -5.32 25.58
N LYS A 74 3.80 -4.21 24.86
CA LYS A 74 2.57 -3.37 24.83
C LYS A 74 1.68 -3.69 23.62
N GLU A 75 1.34 -4.96 23.41
CA GLU A 75 0.68 -5.44 22.19
C GLU A 75 -0.63 -4.72 21.82
N LYS A 76 -1.49 -4.46 22.82
CA LYS A 76 -2.79 -3.78 22.61
C LYS A 76 -2.61 -2.32 22.24
N LEU A 77 -1.67 -1.63 22.88
CA LEU A 77 -1.33 -0.24 22.55
C LEU A 77 -0.75 -0.15 21.13
N LEU A 78 0.23 -1.00 20.82
CA LEU A 78 0.86 -1.04 19.49
C LEU A 78 -0.14 -1.40 18.40
N PHE A 79 -1.10 -2.28 18.69
CA PHE A 79 -2.21 -2.55 17.78
C PHE A 79 -3.00 -1.28 17.48
N TRP A 80 -3.52 -0.58 18.50
CA TRP A 80 -4.32 0.62 18.29
C TRP A 80 -3.55 1.73 17.59
N LEU A 81 -2.30 1.99 18.03
CA LEU A 81 -1.44 2.98 17.38
C LEU A 81 -1.23 2.66 15.90
N SER A 82 -0.84 1.43 15.57
CA SER A 82 -0.60 1.03 14.18
C SER A 82 -1.86 1.11 13.33
N THR A 83 -3.00 0.69 13.86
CA THR A 83 -4.29 0.72 13.15
C THR A 83 -4.76 2.15 12.90
N ILE A 84 -4.70 3.02 13.92
CA ILE A 84 -5.14 4.42 13.80
C ILE A 84 -4.23 5.18 12.84
N LEU A 85 -2.90 5.04 12.99
CA LEU A 85 -1.94 5.68 12.10
C LEU A 85 -2.09 5.19 10.66
N ALA A 86 -2.24 3.88 10.44
CA ALA A 86 -2.44 3.33 9.11
C ALA A 86 -3.75 3.82 8.47
N ALA A 87 -4.84 3.86 9.22
CA ALA A 87 -6.12 4.37 8.74
C ALA A 87 -6.04 5.85 8.39
N PHE A 88 -5.42 6.66 9.26
CA PHE A 88 -5.23 8.09 9.04
C PHE A 88 -4.39 8.36 7.80
N VAL A 89 -3.21 7.72 7.68
CA VAL A 89 -2.31 7.90 6.53
C VAL A 89 -2.97 7.40 5.24
N SER A 90 -3.64 6.25 5.26
CA SER A 90 -4.36 5.74 4.09
C SER A 90 -5.48 6.70 3.67
N GLY A 91 -6.27 7.19 4.62
CA GLY A 91 -7.34 8.16 4.35
C GLY A 91 -6.81 9.46 3.75
N ALA A 92 -5.73 10.02 4.31
CA ALA A 92 -5.09 11.22 3.78
C ALA A 92 -4.58 11.00 2.35
N LEU A 93 -3.91 9.87 2.08
CA LEU A 93 -3.40 9.54 0.74
C LEU A 93 -4.52 9.30 -0.27
N ILE A 94 -5.62 8.65 0.13
CA ILE A 94 -6.80 8.45 -0.72
C ILE A 94 -7.44 9.79 -1.05
N ILE A 95 -7.60 10.68 -0.06
CA ILE A 95 -8.12 12.04 -0.30
C ILE A 95 -7.23 12.74 -1.33
N ILE A 96 -5.93 12.81 -1.09
CA ILE A 96 -4.97 13.43 -2.03
C ILE A 96 -5.07 12.78 -3.43
N TYR A 97 -5.18 11.46 -3.51
CA TYR A 97 -5.29 10.72 -4.77
C TYR A 97 -6.54 11.12 -5.59
N PHE A 98 -7.68 11.29 -4.93
CA PHE A 98 -8.95 11.63 -5.60
C PHE A 98 -9.22 13.14 -5.73
N THR A 99 -8.48 13.98 -5.01
CA THR A 99 -8.63 15.45 -5.09
C THR A 99 -7.47 16.15 -5.79
N ARG A 100 -6.46 15.42 -6.27
CA ARG A 100 -5.39 16.01 -7.07
C ARG A 100 -5.95 16.59 -8.38
N ASP A 101 -5.53 17.80 -8.72
CA ASP A 101 -5.96 18.55 -9.90
C ASP A 101 -4.75 18.97 -10.75
N TYR A 102 -3.94 17.97 -11.11
CA TYR A 102 -2.80 18.10 -12.02
C TYR A 102 -2.67 16.86 -12.90
#